data_AF-A0A9X3I881-F1
#
_entry.id   AF-A0A9X3I881-F1
#
_cell.length_a   1.000
_cell.length_b   1.000
_cell.length_c   1.000
_cell.angle_alpha   90.00
_cell.angle_beta   90.00
_cell.angle_gamma   90.00
#
_symmetry.space_group_name_H-M   'P 1'
#
loop_
_entity.id
_entity.type
_entity.pdbx_description
1 polymer ?
#
loop_
_entity_poly.entity_id
_entity_poly.type
_entity_poly.pdbx_seq_one_letter_code
_entity_poly.pdbx_strand_id
1 'polypeptide(L)'
;MIQEIKPKKPILIAGAVILIISLCVIFPVEYSKASFVSDLKFTYFTLGIAMLILMYAFMGRNTYKGLLFLLCSCIFSIICWFVFLPESELSKSNSKAFELTIAIFSFFENFAKLYMGTVTGIIAGLIFLIVNARLLKDENRYQLFFKRLVSYLIILGVVSFLFAKGGDWIFEISEYVKMKN
;
A
#
# COMPACT_ATOMS: atom_id res chain seq x y z
N MET A 1 24.21 11.38 19.21
CA MET A 1 23.04 11.39 20.10
C MET A 1 21.84 10.80 19.37
N ILE A 2 21.51 9.54 19.64
CA ILE A 2 20.26 8.94 19.17
C ILE A 2 19.16 9.52 20.07
N GLN A 3 18.36 10.45 19.55
CA GLN A 3 17.18 10.91 20.29
C GLN A 3 16.22 9.73 20.38
N GLU A 4 16.01 9.20 21.59
CA GLU A 4 14.96 8.23 21.82
C GLU A 4 13.63 8.81 21.37
N ILE A 5 13.03 8.21 20.34
CA ILE A 5 11.72 8.59 19.86
C ILE A 5 10.72 8.08 20.92
N LYS A 6 10.38 8.91 21.90
CA LYS A 6 9.30 8.62 22.84
C LYS A 6 7.98 8.83 22.10
N PRO A 7 7.21 7.77 21.79
CA PRO A 7 5.95 7.93 21.11
C PRO A 7 5.01 8.74 22.00
N LYS A 8 4.33 9.73 21.42
CA LYS A 8 3.26 10.46 22.11
C LYS A 8 2.09 9.49 22.31
N LYS A 9 2.10 8.77 23.44
CA LYS A 9 1.10 7.76 23.83
C LYS A 9 -0.34 8.13 23.45
N PRO A 10 -0.87 9.35 23.71
CA PRO A 10 -2.24 9.69 23.35
C PRO A 10 -2.50 9.73 21.84
N ILE A 11 -1.53 10.21 21.05
CA ILE A 11 -1.67 10.31 19.59
C ILE A 11 -1.57 8.93 18.92
N LEU A 12 -0.71 8.05 19.46
CA LEU A 12 -0.64 6.67 19.01
C LEU A 12 -1.95 5.93 19.25
N ILE A 13 -2.55 6.11 20.44
CA ILE A 13 -3.85 5.51 20.79
C ILE A 13 -4.94 6.06 19.87
N ALA A 14 -4.97 7.38 19.64
CA ALA A 14 -5.94 7.99 18.73
C ALA A 14 -5.85 7.41 17.31
N GLY A 15 -4.64 7.31 16.75
CA GLY A 15 -4.43 6.71 15.43
C GLY A 15 -4.87 5.24 15.37
N ALA A 16 -4.57 4.44 16.40
CA ALA A 16 -4.99 3.05 16.48
C ALA A 16 -6.51 2.90 16.61
N VAL A 17 -7.15 3.74 17.41
CA VAL A 17 -8.61 3.76 17.58
C VAL A 17 -9.30 4.12 16.27
N ILE A 18 -8.82 5.14 15.56
CA ILE A 18 -9.38 5.52 14.25
C ILE A 18 -9.20 4.38 13.24
N LEU A 19 -8.06 3.68 13.25
CA LEU A 19 -7.83 2.51 12.41
C LEU A 19 -8.82 1.38 12.70
N ILE A 20 -9.06 1.08 13.98
CA ILE A 20 -10.03 0.06 14.41
C ILE A 20 -11.45 0.45 13.99
N ILE A 21 -11.84 1.71 14.20
CA ILE A 21 -13.17 2.21 13.77
C ILE A 21 -13.32 2.10 12.26
N SER A 22 -12.27 2.46 11.50
CA SER A 22 -12.27 2.36 10.05
C SER A 22 -12.48 0.91 9.58
N LEU A 23 -11.73 -0.05 10.14
CA LEU A 23 -11.80 -1.47 9.72
C LEU A 23 -13.01 -2.22 10.27
N CYS A 24 -13.43 -1.95 11.51
CA CYS A 24 -14.45 -2.74 12.20
C CYS A 24 -15.85 -2.13 12.15
N VAL A 25 -15.99 -0.84 11.85
CA VAL A 25 -17.28 -0.15 11.83
C VAL A 25 -17.58 0.45 10.46
N ILE A 26 -16.69 1.26 9.91
CA ILE A 26 -16.95 1.98 8.66
C ILE A 26 -16.92 1.01 7.47
N PHE A 27 -15.89 0.17 7.39
CA PHE A 27 -15.73 -0.79 6.30
C PHE A 27 -16.93 -1.75 6.17
N PRO A 28 -17.41 -2.46 7.22
CA PRO A 28 -18.56 -3.36 7.09
C PRO A 28 -19.84 -2.63 6.67
N VAL A 29 -20.05 -1.41 7.17
CA VAL A 29 -21.24 -0.60 6.85
C VAL A 29 -21.23 -0.17 5.38
N GLU A 30 -20.10 0.31 4.86
CA GLU A 30 -19.98 0.67 3.45
C GLU A 30 -19.98 -0.56 2.54
N TYR A 31 -19.28 -1.63 2.92
CA TYR A 31 -19.22 -2.87 2.16
C TYR A 31 -20.61 -3.49 1.95
N SER A 32 -21.50 -3.42 2.95
CA SER A 32 -22.88 -3.91 2.82
C SER A 32 -23.72 -3.19 1.77
N LYS A 33 -23.30 -1.99 1.33
CA LYS A 33 -24.00 -1.15 0.36
C LYS A 33 -23.21 -0.95 -0.94
N ALA A 34 -21.93 -1.31 -0.95
CA ALA A 34 -21.03 -1.09 -2.06
C ALA A 34 -21.22 -2.18 -3.13
N SER A 35 -21.34 -1.76 -4.38
CA SER A 35 -21.26 -2.68 -5.54
C SER A 35 -19.88 -2.61 -6.18
N PHE A 36 -19.17 -1.49 -6.02
CA PHE A 36 -17.84 -1.28 -6.56
C PHE A 36 -16.87 -0.79 -5.49
N VAL A 37 -15.58 -1.05 -5.71
CA VAL A 37 -14.49 -0.60 -4.82
C VAL A 37 -14.48 0.93 -4.67
N SER A 38 -14.93 1.67 -5.69
CA SER A 38 -15.04 3.12 -5.68
C SER A 38 -16.06 3.67 -4.67
N ASP A 39 -16.93 2.83 -4.13
CA ASP A 39 -17.98 3.22 -3.18
C ASP A 39 -17.47 3.30 -1.73
N LEU A 40 -16.31 2.69 -1.44
CA LEU A 40 -15.65 2.63 -0.12
C LEU A 40 -14.87 3.92 0.22
N LYS A 41 -15.41 5.08 -0.18
CA LYS A 41 -14.70 6.38 -0.12
C LYS A 41 -14.34 6.74 1.33
N PHE A 42 -15.26 6.58 2.27
CA PHE A 42 -14.99 6.95 3.67
C PHE A 42 -14.05 5.96 4.34
N THR A 43 -14.12 4.66 4.00
CA THR A 43 -13.15 3.68 4.47
C THR A 43 -11.73 4.06 4.07
N TYR A 44 -11.47 4.30 2.78
CA TYR A 44 -10.12 4.66 2.33
C TYR A 44 -9.63 5.99 2.88
N PHE A 45 -10.52 6.98 3.00
CA PHE A 45 -10.18 8.28 3.56
C PHE A 45 -9.79 8.19 5.05
N THR A 46 -10.61 7.51 5.85
CA THR A 46 -10.36 7.34 7.29
C THR A 46 -9.15 6.47 7.57
N LEU A 47 -8.92 5.43 6.77
CA LEU A 47 -7.73 4.59 6.83
C LEU A 47 -6.47 5.41 6.54
N GLY A 48 -6.50 6.26 5.50
CA GLY A 48 -5.39 7.15 5.15
C GLY A 48 -5.04 8.11 6.28
N ILE A 49 -6.04 8.74 6.90
CA ILE A 49 -5.86 9.61 8.07
C ILE A 49 -5.26 8.83 9.24
N ALA A 50 -5.79 7.64 9.56
CA ALA A 50 -5.30 6.81 10.65
C ALA A 50 -3.82 6.45 10.47
N MET A 51 -3.44 6.06 9.25
CA MET A 51 -2.06 5.73 8.88
C MET A 51 -1.11 6.93 9.01
N LEU A 52 -1.53 8.13 8.58
CA LEU A 52 -0.73 9.35 8.74
C LEU A 52 -0.56 9.76 10.21
N ILE A 53 -1.63 9.62 11.02
CA ILE A 53 -1.58 9.88 12.47
C ILE A 53 -0.63 8.88 13.14
N LEU A 54 -0.69 7.60 12.78
CA LEU A 54 0.22 6.57 13.29
C LEU A 54 1.67 6.89 12.90
N MET A 55 1.93 7.29 11.66
CA MET A 55 3.27 7.71 11.23
C MET A 55 3.77 8.90 12.05
N TYR A 56 2.95 9.92 12.27
CA TYR A 56 3.29 11.07 13.11
C TYR A 56 3.56 10.65 14.56
N ALA A 57 2.75 9.74 15.12
CA ALA A 57 2.92 9.23 16.47
C ALA A 57 4.22 8.43 16.67
N PHE A 58 4.62 7.63 15.66
CA PHE A 58 5.83 6.80 15.71
C PHE A 58 7.11 7.58 15.42
N MET A 59 7.10 8.59 14.55
CA MET A 59 8.33 9.30 14.14
C MET A 59 8.52 10.67 14.80
N GLY A 60 7.46 11.26 15.38
CA GLY A 60 7.53 12.49 16.18
C GLY A 60 8.16 13.68 15.44
N ARG A 61 9.37 14.08 15.82
CA ARG A 61 10.08 15.22 15.19
C ARG A 61 10.67 14.87 13.81
N ASN A 62 10.81 13.59 13.50
CA ASN A 62 11.38 13.10 12.24
C ASN A 62 10.30 12.74 11.21
N THR A 63 9.05 13.20 11.36
CA THR A 63 7.95 12.89 10.43
C THR A 63 8.27 13.25 8.98
N TYR A 64 9.01 14.34 8.76
CA TYR A 64 9.45 14.72 7.40
C TYR A 64 10.33 13.66 6.74
N LYS A 65 11.17 12.96 7.52
CA LYS A 65 11.98 11.83 7.00
C LYS A 65 11.10 10.63 6.66
N GLY A 66 10.04 10.41 7.42
CA GLY A 66 9.03 9.39 7.13
C GLY A 66 8.24 9.68 5.87
N LEU A 67 7.84 10.94 5.69
CA LEU A 67 7.15 11.40 4.49
C LEU A 67 8.05 11.29 3.25
N LEU A 68 9.33 11.68 3.38
CA LEU A 68 10.31 11.51 2.31
C LEU A 68 10.54 10.04 1.97
N PHE A 69 10.62 9.17 2.99
CA PHE A 69 10.69 7.74 2.78
C PHE A 69 9.45 7.19 2.06
N LEU A 70 8.24 7.65 2.43
CA LEU A 70 7.01 7.29 1.72
C LEU A 70 7.04 7.71 0.26
N LEU A 71 7.53 8.91 -0.03
CA LEU A 71 7.65 9.40 -1.40
C LEU A 71 8.64 8.53 -2.20
N CYS A 72 9.80 8.19 -1.63
CA CYS A 72 10.73 7.23 -2.23
C CYS A 72 10.10 5.83 -2.42
N SER A 73 9.30 5.37 -1.45
CA SER A 73 8.57 4.11 -1.49
C SER A 73 7.57 4.08 -2.65
N CYS A 74 6.84 5.18 -2.87
CA CYS A 74 5.95 5.34 -4.03
C CYS A 74 6.72 5.26 -5.35
N ILE A 75 7.79 6.04 -5.50
CA ILE A 75 8.58 6.06 -6.74
C ILE A 75 9.13 4.66 -7.03
N PHE A 76 9.72 4.01 -6.03
CA PHE A 76 10.27 2.67 -6.18
C PHE A 76 9.20 1.64 -6.55
N SER A 77 8.05 1.69 -5.89
CA SER A 77 6.91 0.81 -6.17
C SER A 77 6.35 1.03 -7.58
N ILE A 78 6.20 2.28 -8.03
CA ILE A 78 5.79 2.59 -9.40
C ILE A 78 6.77 1.96 -10.39
N ILE A 79 8.08 2.15 -10.20
CA ILE A 79 9.09 1.53 -11.07
C ILE A 79 8.95 0.01 -11.09
N CYS A 80 8.75 -0.63 -9.93
CA CYS A 80 8.52 -2.08 -9.87
C CYS A 80 7.28 -2.50 -10.68
N TRP A 81 6.19 -1.76 -10.59
CA TRP A 81 4.98 -2.05 -11.37
C TRP A 81 5.21 -1.90 -12.88
N PHE A 82 5.95 -0.90 -13.33
CA PHE A 82 6.29 -0.74 -14.75
C PHE A 82 7.27 -1.81 -15.26
N VAL A 83 8.19 -2.30 -14.41
CA VAL A 83 9.21 -3.30 -14.81
C VAL A 83 8.66 -4.72 -14.77
N PHE A 84 7.89 -5.08 -13.74
CA PHE A 84 7.51 -6.46 -13.47
C PHE A 84 6.13 -6.85 -14.00
N LEU A 85 5.24 -5.90 -14.30
CA LEU A 85 3.95 -6.21 -14.92
C LEU A 85 4.02 -6.05 -16.44
N PRO A 86 4.02 -7.18 -17.18
CA PRO A 86 4.11 -7.14 -18.63
C PRO A 86 2.91 -6.42 -19.23
N GLU A 87 3.16 -5.69 -20.31
CA GLU A 87 2.08 -5.12 -21.11
C GLU A 87 1.24 -6.19 -21.77
N SER A 88 -0.06 -5.91 -21.89
CA SER A 88 -1.01 -6.77 -22.59
C SER A 88 -0.60 -6.97 -24.07
N GLU A 89 -0.94 -8.13 -24.64
CA GLU A 89 -0.69 -8.44 -26.05
C GLU A 89 -1.35 -7.42 -27.01
N LEU A 90 -2.44 -6.79 -26.56
CA LEU A 90 -3.13 -5.73 -27.31
C LEU A 90 -2.30 -4.44 -27.35
N SER A 91 -1.70 -4.03 -26.23
CA SER A 91 -0.80 -2.87 -26.15
C SER A 91 0.47 -3.05 -26.99
N LYS A 92 0.94 -4.29 -27.17
CA LYS A 92 2.11 -4.62 -28.00
C LYS A 92 1.82 -4.70 -29.50
N SER A 93 0.55 -4.63 -29.91
CA SER A 93 0.18 -4.78 -31.32
C SER A 93 0.61 -3.57 -32.16
N ASN A 94 1.25 -3.81 -33.30
CA ASN A 94 1.69 -2.76 -34.24
C ASN A 94 0.71 -2.55 -35.41
N SER A 95 -0.58 -2.81 -35.19
CA SER A 95 -1.59 -2.69 -36.25
C SER A 95 -1.92 -1.22 -36.54
N LYS A 96 -1.58 -0.75 -37.75
CA LYS A 96 -1.96 0.59 -38.23
C LYS A 96 -3.47 0.81 -38.35
N ALA A 97 -4.26 -0.26 -38.50
CA ALA A 97 -5.71 -0.16 -38.61
C ALA A 97 -6.40 0.19 -37.28
N PHE A 98 -5.73 -0.05 -36.14
CA PHE A 98 -6.29 0.15 -34.80
C PHE A 98 -5.42 1.04 -33.91
N GLU A 99 -4.55 1.86 -34.50
CA GLU A 99 -3.56 2.68 -33.78
C GLU A 99 -4.18 3.53 -32.67
N LEU A 100 -5.31 4.21 -32.95
CA LEU A 100 -6.03 5.01 -31.96
C LEU A 100 -6.55 4.17 -30.78
N THR A 101 -7.06 2.97 -31.06
CA THR A 101 -7.62 2.09 -30.02
C THR A 101 -6.51 1.53 -29.13
N ILE A 102 -5.39 1.14 -29.73
CA ILE A 102 -4.21 0.64 -29.03
C ILE A 102 -3.64 1.75 -28.14
N ALA A 103 -3.48 2.96 -28.67
CA ALA A 103 -2.98 4.12 -27.90
C ALA A 103 -3.86 4.45 -26.68
N ILE A 104 -5.20 4.43 -26.85
CA ILE A 104 -6.13 4.67 -25.74
C ILE A 104 -6.02 3.55 -24.69
N PHE A 105 -5.94 2.29 -25.11
CA PHE A 105 -5.81 1.16 -24.20
C PHE A 105 -4.50 1.19 -23.41
N SER A 106 -3.36 1.40 -24.09
CA SER A 106 -2.04 1.55 -23.47
C SER A 106 -2.00 2.72 -22.48
N PHE A 107 -2.69 3.82 -22.78
CA PHE A 107 -2.82 4.95 -21.85
C PHE A 107 -3.51 4.54 -20.55
N PHE A 108 -4.66 3.85 -20.63
CA PHE A 108 -5.37 3.35 -19.44
C PHE A 108 -4.56 2.31 -18.67
N GLU A 109 -3.84 1.43 -19.36
CA GLU A 109 -2.99 0.42 -18.74
C GLU A 109 -1.85 1.06 -17.93
N ASN A 110 -1.18 2.06 -18.51
CA ASN A 110 -0.12 2.81 -17.84
C ASN A 110 -0.66 3.63 -16.66
N PHE A 111 -1.85 4.22 -16.79
CA PHE A 111 -2.50 4.93 -15.70
C PHE A 111 -2.84 3.98 -14.54
N ALA A 112 -3.34 2.77 -14.85
CA ALA A 112 -3.61 1.75 -13.86
C ALA A 112 -2.32 1.30 -13.14
N LYS A 113 -1.22 1.07 -13.86
CA LYS A 113 0.10 0.74 -13.26
C LYS A 113 0.60 1.85 -12.33
N LEU A 114 0.47 3.11 -12.75
CA LEU A 114 0.84 4.27 -11.95
C LEU A 114 0.00 4.38 -10.67
N TYR A 115 -1.32 4.22 -10.79
CA TYR A 115 -2.23 4.24 -9.65
C TYR A 115 -1.91 3.12 -8.66
N MET A 116 -1.84 1.87 -9.15
CA MET A 116 -1.57 0.71 -8.32
C MET A 116 -0.20 0.80 -7.64
N GLY A 117 0.84 1.15 -8.41
CA GLY A 117 2.20 1.33 -7.88
C GLY A 117 2.27 2.41 -6.80
N THR A 118 1.48 3.48 -6.92
CA THR A 118 1.37 4.53 -5.90
C THR A 118 0.72 3.98 -4.64
N VAL A 119 -0.44 3.33 -4.76
CA VAL A 119 -1.19 2.78 -3.61
C VAL A 119 -0.38 1.72 -2.87
N THR A 120 0.22 0.77 -3.59
CA THR A 120 1.06 -0.27 -2.98
C THR A 120 2.30 0.32 -2.31
N GLY A 121 2.91 1.34 -2.91
CA GLY A 121 4.08 2.02 -2.36
C GLY A 121 3.77 2.78 -1.07
N ILE A 122 2.61 3.44 -0.99
CA ILE A 122 2.14 4.12 0.24
C ILE A 122 1.90 3.08 1.34
N ILE A 123 1.13 2.04 1.05
CA ILE A 123 0.75 1.01 2.03
C ILE A 123 1.99 0.25 2.53
N ALA A 124 2.84 -0.21 1.63
CA ALA A 124 4.07 -0.92 1.99
C ALA A 124 5.02 -0.05 2.80
N GLY A 125 5.17 1.22 2.41
CA GLY A 125 6.00 2.20 3.14
C GLY A 125 5.49 2.44 4.56
N LEU A 126 4.18 2.59 4.73
CA LEU A 126 3.54 2.76 6.05
C LEU A 126 3.71 1.54 6.94
N ILE A 127 3.44 0.34 6.42
CA ILE A 127 3.61 -0.93 7.15
C ILE A 127 5.08 -1.07 7.57
N PHE A 128 6.01 -0.83 6.66
CA PHE A 128 7.44 -0.90 6.95
C PHE A 128 7.84 0.09 8.05
N LEU A 129 7.37 1.34 8.02
CA LEU A 129 7.67 2.32 9.05
C LEU A 129 7.17 1.88 10.44
N ILE A 130 5.97 1.28 10.51
CA ILE A 130 5.40 0.76 11.76
C ILE A 130 6.22 -0.45 12.26
N VAL A 131 6.52 -1.41 11.39
CA VAL A 131 7.31 -2.60 11.73
C VAL A 131 8.72 -2.22 12.17
N ASN A 132 9.40 -1.36 11.41
CA ASN A 132 10.75 -0.91 11.72
C ASN A 132 10.82 -0.13 13.05
N ALA A 133 9.77 0.61 13.42
CA ALA A 133 9.72 1.31 14.70
C ALA A 133 9.65 0.38 15.92
N ARG A 134 9.12 -0.85 15.77
CA ARG A 134 8.96 -1.81 16.87
C ARG A 134 9.94 -2.99 16.85
N LEU A 135 10.35 -3.47 15.68
CA LEU A 135 10.99 -4.79 15.54
C LEU A 135 12.50 -4.75 15.32
N LEU A 136 13.06 -3.63 14.84
CA LEU A 136 14.46 -3.53 14.41
C LEU A 136 15.25 -2.59 15.33
N LYS A 137 15.61 -3.08 16.52
CA LYS A 137 16.55 -2.43 17.45
C LYS A 137 17.77 -3.33 17.71
N ASP A 138 18.93 -2.69 17.81
CA ASP A 138 20.20 -3.19 18.34
C ASP A 138 21.00 -4.24 17.56
N GLU A 139 21.44 -3.88 16.34
CA GLU A 139 22.49 -4.64 15.62
C GLU A 139 23.47 -3.75 14.86
N ASN A 140 24.54 -4.36 14.35
CA ASN A 140 25.62 -3.72 13.60
C ASN A 140 25.10 -2.96 12.36
N ARG A 141 25.67 -1.78 12.06
CA ARG A 141 25.08 -0.78 11.14
C ARG A 141 24.74 -1.33 9.75
N TYR A 142 25.60 -2.21 9.21
CA TYR A 142 25.42 -2.83 7.89
C TYR A 142 24.37 -3.94 7.89
N GLN A 143 24.35 -4.80 8.91
CA GLN A 143 23.35 -5.85 9.06
C GLN A 143 21.95 -5.26 9.26
N LEU A 144 21.85 -4.19 10.03
CA LEU A 144 20.60 -3.46 10.23
C LEU A 144 20.04 -2.88 8.92
N PHE A 145 20.92 -2.35 8.05
CA PHE A 145 20.51 -1.84 6.74
C PHE A 145 19.98 -2.96 5.84
N PHE A 146 20.70 -4.09 5.76
CA PHE A 146 20.26 -5.24 4.97
C PHE A 146 18.93 -5.81 5.46
N LYS A 147 18.75 -5.97 6.78
CA LYS A 147 17.47 -6.42 7.35
C LYS A 147 16.32 -5.47 7.00
N ARG A 148 16.55 -4.15 7.07
CA ARG A 148 15.56 -3.14 6.65
C ARG A 148 15.22 -3.24 5.17
N LEU A 149 16.22 -3.35 4.30
CA LEU A 149 16.01 -3.49 2.87
C LEU A 149 15.21 -4.76 2.55
N VAL A 150 15.63 -5.91 3.09
CA VAL A 150 14.95 -7.20 2.86
C VAL A 150 13.53 -7.18 3.40
N SER A 151 13.31 -6.69 4.62
CA SER A 151 11.95 -6.60 5.18
C SER A 151 11.04 -5.67 4.37
N TYR A 152 11.55 -4.54 3.89
CA TYR A 152 10.80 -3.65 3.01
C TYR A 152 10.45 -4.34 1.68
N LEU A 153 11.40 -5.03 1.05
CA LEU A 153 11.16 -5.77 -0.21
C LEU A 153 10.13 -6.88 -0.03
N ILE A 154 10.15 -7.60 1.10
CA ILE A 154 9.15 -8.62 1.42
C ILE A 154 7.77 -7.97 1.58
N ILE A 155 7.65 -6.89 2.36
CA ILE A 155 6.39 -6.18 2.56
C ILE A 155 5.86 -5.66 1.21
N LEU A 156 6.71 -5.02 0.42
CA LEU A 156 6.34 -4.50 -0.89
C LEU A 156 5.91 -5.61 -1.84
N GLY A 157 6.60 -6.76 -1.84
CA GLY A 157 6.24 -7.93 -2.64
C GLY A 157 4.88 -8.50 -2.25
N VAL A 158 4.62 -8.68 -0.95
CA VAL A 158 3.33 -9.16 -0.44
C VAL A 158 2.21 -8.19 -0.81
N VAL A 159 2.38 -6.89 -0.51
CA VAL A 159 1.38 -5.86 -0.83
C VAL A 159 1.15 -5.79 -2.34
N SER A 160 2.20 -5.79 -3.15
CA SER A 160 2.07 -5.75 -4.62
C SER A 160 1.36 -6.99 -5.15
N PHE A 161 1.64 -8.18 -4.61
CA PHE A 161 0.94 -9.40 -5.00
C PHE A 161 -0.56 -9.34 -4.69
N LEU A 162 -0.92 -8.86 -3.49
CA LEU A 162 -2.33 -8.69 -3.09
C LEU A 162 -3.09 -7.75 -4.01
N PHE A 163 -2.44 -6.67 -4.46
CA PHE A 163 -3.04 -5.69 -5.38
C PHE A 163 -3.00 -6.14 -6.85
N ALA A 164 -1.98 -6.88 -7.29
CA ALA A 164 -1.89 -7.42 -8.65
C ALA A 164 -2.98 -8.45 -8.95
N LYS A 165 -3.43 -9.19 -7.93
CA LYS A 165 -4.61 -10.07 -8.01
C LYS A 165 -5.94 -9.33 -7.86
N GLY A 166 -5.95 -7.99 -7.97
CA GLY A 166 -7.14 -7.17 -8.08
C GLY A 166 -7.99 -7.05 -6.81
N GLY A 167 -7.53 -7.55 -5.66
CA GLY A 167 -8.41 -7.67 -4.49
C GLY A 167 -9.41 -8.83 -4.57
N ASP A 168 -9.52 -9.50 -5.72
CA ASP A 168 -10.44 -10.63 -5.96
C ASP A 168 -10.06 -11.90 -5.19
N TRP A 169 -8.85 -11.97 -4.65
CA TRP A 169 -8.43 -13.05 -3.74
C TRP A 169 -9.39 -13.20 -2.55
N ILE A 170 -10.00 -12.12 -2.03
CA ILE A 170 -11.02 -12.20 -0.97
C ILE A 170 -12.30 -12.86 -1.51
N PHE A 171 -12.70 -12.52 -2.74
CA PHE A 171 -13.86 -13.11 -3.40
C PHE A 171 -13.62 -14.60 -3.67
N GLU A 172 -12.47 -14.95 -4.28
CA GLU A 172 -12.05 -16.34 -4.56
C GLU A 172 -11.99 -17.18 -3.27
N ILE A 173 -11.40 -16.67 -2.18
CA ILE A 173 -11.37 -17.38 -0.88
C ILE A 173 -12.78 -17.54 -0.32
N SER A 174 -13.61 -16.50 -0.40
CA SER A 174 -14.98 -16.55 0.13
C SER A 174 -15.85 -17.55 -0.63
N GLU A 175 -15.69 -17.64 -1.95
CA GLU A 175 -16.39 -18.56 -2.83
C GLU A 175 -15.91 -19.99 -2.62
N TYR A 176 -14.60 -20.20 -2.43
CA TYR A 176 -14.01 -21.50 -2.12
C TYR A 176 -14.51 -22.07 -0.77
N VAL A 177 -14.67 -21.22 0.24
CA VAL A 177 -15.25 -21.61 1.54
C VAL A 177 -16.74 -21.95 1.41
N LYS A 178 -17.47 -21.20 0.57
CA LYS A 178 -18.90 -21.44 0.30
C LYS A 178 -19.16 -22.73 -0.46
N MET A 179 -18.24 -23.16 -1.33
CA MET A 179 -18.33 -24.43 -2.07
C MET A 179 -18.00 -25.65 -1.22
N LYS A 180 -17.34 -25.48 -0.07
CA LYS A 180 -16.86 -26.58 0.79
C LYS A 180 -17.82 -26.89 1.96
N ASN A 181 -18.74 -25.98 2.28
CA ASN A 181 -19.84 -26.18 3.23
C ASN A 181 -21.13 -26.51 2.49
#